data_AF-A0A9P7RL99-F1
#
_entry.id   AF-A0A9P7RL99-F1
#
_cell.length_a   1.000
_cell.length_b   1.000
_cell.length_c   1.000
_cell.angle_alpha   90.00
_cell.angle_beta   90.00
_cell.angle_gamma   90.00
#
_symmetry.space_group_name_H-M   'P 1'
#
loop_
_entity.id
_entity.type
_entity.pdbx_description
1 polymer ?
#
loop_
_entity_poly.entity_id
_entity_poly.type
_entity_poly.pdbx_seq_one_letter_code
_entity_poly.pdbx_strand_id
1 'polypeptide(L)'
;MTREKTSGMNPQAGVFRPSFLPQTPEVIPSAKYHSPGNPTKAIKNDARHGIQRNFAAEAPFKREMQRPKNSFWEPDVDGIAKRVESSSKKSKKKAEWLYIAAFKHFGTVSNQLIEAIEGPMASAVSDFSVVCSYNWSDAFEPTIFVPGGAAKYKKPSLPIKLDHDQGIQYIDHNVYRNPVMPFEPMMRAASIMDPSANFHDVEIVISRGGLQNLFDFARGKSQKSFRVELDLVNNTLFIAWRKEVNCFRMSSKPGEESWGHAFEEAFTKYDAGLESSVSHQRVIQYNIGEMKCLVRHEVDGAYYGPEENATENDADVEAPSSVIQSTPQNNTLKGKARISSETKAIRRGQETPPSAIMELKARPRMEPWEAMNQVYFGRTPHLVIGQHEKGEFTGVRIEDCEPLMEQWEWENHEALTKLASLLGLLRENAKRARAQGRRARAIYNSKWDNAVLEIWTTFSRQAPIPPEFEKMFWIPESESSASRQPRPIHGQTRQRSSQGNKPWKQRKVV
;
A
#
# COMPACT_ATOMS: atom_id res chain seq x y z
N MET A 1 24.74 52.92 -48.98
CA MET A 1 26.04 52.58 -48.37
C MET A 1 25.75 51.68 -47.17
N THR A 2 25.53 50.39 -47.42
CA THR A 2 26.51 49.28 -47.30
C THR A 2 26.89 49.01 -45.84
N ARG A 3 26.66 47.83 -45.24
CA ARG A 3 26.70 46.47 -45.82
C ARG A 3 25.88 45.47 -44.98
N GLU A 4 25.07 44.69 -45.70
CA GLU A 4 24.62 43.35 -45.32
C GLU A 4 25.79 42.35 -45.26
N LYS A 5 25.64 41.25 -44.53
CA LYS A 5 26.01 39.92 -45.01
C LYS A 5 25.08 38.84 -44.44
N THR A 6 24.33 38.26 -45.36
CA THR A 6 23.58 37.00 -45.31
C THR A 6 24.48 35.77 -45.48
N SER A 7 24.15 34.65 -44.81
CA SER A 7 24.09 33.26 -45.35
C SER A 7 23.71 32.33 -44.19
N GLY A 8 22.79 31.37 -44.24
CA GLY A 8 22.30 30.60 -45.37
C GLY A 8 22.53 29.10 -45.11
N MET A 9 21.45 28.40 -44.71
CA MET A 9 21.09 26.98 -44.96
C MET A 9 21.87 25.80 -44.32
N ASN A 10 21.21 25.19 -43.31
CA ASN A 10 20.60 23.83 -43.25
C ASN A 10 21.46 22.54 -43.47
N PRO A 11 20.95 21.31 -43.16
CA PRO A 11 21.48 20.47 -42.07
C PRO A 11 21.97 19.09 -42.57
N GLN A 12 22.87 18.42 -41.84
CA GLN A 12 22.94 16.94 -41.92
C GLN A 12 23.80 16.32 -40.81
N ALA A 13 23.21 15.27 -40.21
CA ALA A 13 23.82 14.01 -39.77
C ALA A 13 25.11 14.05 -38.94
N GLY A 14 24.98 13.73 -37.65
CA GLY A 14 26.08 13.35 -36.77
C GLY A 14 25.63 12.30 -35.76
N VAL A 15 25.83 11.04 -36.12
CA VAL A 15 25.64 9.85 -35.29
C VAL A 15 26.51 9.95 -34.04
N PHE A 16 25.91 9.88 -32.85
CA PHE A 16 26.63 9.65 -31.59
C PHE A 16 26.29 8.26 -31.07
N ARG A 17 27.31 7.39 -31.00
CA ARG A 17 27.31 6.13 -30.25
C ARG A 17 28.40 6.18 -29.16
N PRO A 18 28.27 5.35 -28.12
CA PRO A 18 28.71 5.64 -26.77
C PRO A 18 30.05 4.99 -26.43
N SER A 19 30.74 5.53 -25.42
CA SER A 19 31.90 4.86 -24.82
C SER A 19 32.08 5.32 -23.36
N PHE A 20 31.89 4.40 -22.41
CA PHE A 20 32.90 3.88 -21.49
C PHE A 20 32.26 3.31 -20.21
N LEU A 21 32.21 1.98 -20.15
CA LEU A 21 32.08 1.18 -18.93
C LEU A 21 33.48 0.93 -18.35
N PRO A 22 33.66 0.81 -17.03
CA PRO A 22 34.77 0.07 -16.44
C PRO A 22 34.31 -1.32 -15.96
N GLN A 23 35.02 -2.34 -16.41
CA GLN A 23 34.90 -3.75 -15.99
C GLN A 23 35.74 -4.03 -14.73
N THR A 24 35.27 -5.01 -13.97
CA THR A 24 35.87 -5.69 -12.81
C THR A 24 37.22 -6.36 -13.10
N PRO A 25 38.13 -6.50 -12.11
CA PRO A 25 39.29 -7.39 -12.25
C PRO A 25 39.06 -8.78 -11.60
N GLU A 26 39.32 -9.82 -12.40
CA GLU A 26 39.46 -11.22 -12.00
C GLU A 26 40.83 -11.53 -11.38
N VAL A 27 40.85 -12.59 -10.58
CA VAL A 27 41.93 -13.15 -9.77
C VAL A 27 42.68 -14.25 -10.54
N ILE A 28 44.03 -14.25 -10.53
CA ILE A 28 44.90 -15.42 -10.87
C ILE A 28 46.16 -15.41 -9.96
N PRO A 29 46.69 -16.57 -9.52
CA PRO A 29 47.46 -16.72 -8.28
C PRO A 29 48.98 -16.76 -8.45
N SER A 30 49.74 -16.54 -7.37
CA SER A 30 51.18 -16.75 -7.32
C SER A 30 51.60 -17.65 -6.14
N ALA A 31 52.57 -18.51 -6.43
CA ALA A 31 53.02 -19.61 -5.58
C ALA A 31 54.45 -19.37 -5.06
N LYS A 32 54.69 -19.86 -3.84
CA LYS A 32 55.93 -20.41 -3.25
C LYS A 32 57.16 -19.50 -3.09
N TYR A 33 57.59 -19.35 -1.83
CA TYR A 33 59.00 -19.46 -1.42
C TYR A 33 59.14 -20.14 -0.04
N HIS A 34 60.21 -20.92 0.11
CA HIS A 34 60.51 -21.90 1.16
C HIS A 34 61.26 -21.32 2.40
N SER A 35 60.81 -21.76 3.60
CA SER A 35 61.56 -22.39 4.73
C SER A 35 62.70 -21.63 5.48
N PRO A 36 63.26 -22.15 6.63
CA PRO A 36 62.87 -23.29 7.51
C PRO A 36 62.88 -23.00 9.04
N GLY A 37 62.42 -23.96 9.89
CA GLY A 37 62.76 -23.99 11.33
C GLY A 37 61.93 -24.88 12.28
N ASN A 38 62.10 -26.21 12.19
CA ASN A 38 61.95 -27.35 13.14
C ASN A 38 61.83 -27.13 14.68
N PRO A 39 61.61 -28.18 15.53
CA PRO A 39 60.65 -29.33 15.56
C PRO A 39 59.98 -29.47 16.97
N THR A 40 59.02 -30.35 17.33
CA THR A 40 59.18 -31.79 17.62
C THR A 40 57.96 -32.28 18.45
N LYS A 41 57.34 -33.42 18.10
CA LYS A 41 57.11 -34.64 18.94
C LYS A 41 55.86 -35.43 18.51
N ALA A 42 56.15 -36.69 18.12
CA ALA A 42 55.24 -37.81 17.89
C ALA A 42 54.57 -38.29 19.20
N ILE A 43 53.49 -39.08 19.18
CA ILE A 43 53.49 -40.57 19.12
C ILE A 43 52.01 -41.03 19.03
N LYS A 44 51.59 -41.67 17.92
CA LYS A 44 51.12 -43.08 17.76
C LYS A 44 50.35 -43.73 18.93
N ASN A 45 49.20 -44.35 18.63
CA ASN A 45 49.13 -45.82 18.66
C ASN A 45 47.92 -46.41 17.93
N ASP A 46 48.23 -47.55 17.31
CA ASP A 46 47.46 -48.39 16.41
C ASP A 46 46.50 -49.36 17.13
N ALA A 47 45.60 -49.88 16.30
CA ALA A 47 44.57 -50.89 16.55
C ALA A 47 45.09 -52.29 16.97
N ARG A 48 44.18 -53.11 17.54
CA ARG A 48 43.88 -54.49 17.07
C ARG A 48 42.70 -55.17 17.82
N HIS A 49 41.72 -55.59 17.02
CA HIS A 49 40.95 -56.86 17.01
C HIS A 49 40.24 -57.41 18.28
N GLY A 50 38.95 -57.68 18.11
CA GLY A 50 38.17 -58.65 18.88
C GLY A 50 36.77 -58.83 18.33
N ILE A 51 36.53 -59.91 17.58
CA ILE A 51 35.22 -60.34 17.06
C ILE A 51 34.45 -61.03 18.18
N GLN A 52 33.24 -60.58 18.50
CA GLN A 52 32.22 -61.39 19.17
C GLN A 52 30.84 -61.08 18.58
N ARG A 53 30.20 -62.11 18.03
CA ARG A 53 28.80 -62.10 17.58
C ARG A 53 27.88 -62.12 18.81
N ASN A 54 26.83 -61.31 18.82
CA ASN A 54 25.59 -61.62 19.53
C ASN A 54 24.39 -61.12 18.71
N PHE A 55 23.48 -62.05 18.47
CA PHE A 55 22.15 -61.84 17.90
C PHE A 55 21.24 -61.17 18.93
N ALA A 56 20.55 -60.09 18.57
CA ALA A 56 19.28 -59.70 19.19
C ALA A 56 18.52 -58.67 18.33
N ALA A 57 17.34 -59.12 17.85
CA ALA A 57 16.12 -58.38 17.51
C ALA A 57 16.18 -57.11 16.63
N GLU A 58 15.64 -57.25 15.41
CA GLU A 58 15.21 -56.15 14.54
C GLU A 58 14.12 -55.29 15.22
N ALA A 59 14.35 -53.98 15.28
CA ALA A 59 13.32 -52.97 15.55
C ALA A 59 12.98 -52.24 14.25
N PRO A 60 11.70 -51.91 13.99
CA PRO A 60 11.27 -51.42 12.69
C PRO A 60 11.81 -50.02 12.39
N PHE A 61 12.30 -49.89 11.16
CA PHE A 61 12.86 -48.72 10.51
C PHE A 61 11.90 -47.51 10.59
N LYS A 62 12.10 -46.61 11.57
CA LYS A 62 11.53 -45.26 11.48
C LYS A 62 12.38 -44.48 10.49
N ARG A 63 11.88 -44.31 9.27
CA ARG A 63 12.35 -43.28 8.33
C ARG A 63 12.08 -41.92 8.98
N GLU A 64 13.05 -41.43 9.73
CA GLU A 64 13.14 -40.04 10.12
C GLU A 64 13.38 -39.25 8.84
N MET A 65 12.32 -38.67 8.26
CA MET A 65 12.48 -37.65 7.24
C MET A 65 13.22 -36.49 7.91
N GLN A 66 14.52 -36.37 7.63
CA GLN A 66 15.28 -35.17 7.94
C GLN A 66 14.57 -34.00 7.28
N ARG A 67 13.80 -33.25 8.09
CA ARG A 67 13.37 -31.91 7.73
C ARG A 67 14.64 -31.08 7.55
N PRO A 68 14.79 -30.31 6.45
CA PRO A 68 15.92 -29.41 6.32
C PRO A 68 15.91 -28.46 7.54
N LYS A 69 17.01 -28.48 8.31
CA LYS A 69 17.24 -27.54 9.40
C LYS A 69 17.44 -26.16 8.78
N ASN A 70 16.38 -25.38 8.73
CA ASN A 70 16.47 -23.97 8.41
C ASN A 70 16.70 -23.20 9.72
N SER A 71 17.89 -22.65 9.91
CA SER A 71 18.36 -21.94 11.12
C SER A 71 17.55 -20.68 11.45
N PHE A 72 16.65 -20.26 10.55
CA PHE A 72 15.74 -19.13 10.70
C PHE A 72 14.59 -19.34 11.71
N TRP A 73 14.37 -20.54 12.24
CA TRP A 73 13.06 -20.92 12.81
C TRP A 73 13.10 -21.61 14.18
N GLU A 74 14.15 -21.43 14.99
CA GLU A 74 14.09 -21.89 16.38
C GLU A 74 13.46 -20.80 17.27
N PRO A 75 12.26 -21.04 17.84
CA PRO A 75 11.62 -20.04 18.69
C PRO A 75 12.39 -19.87 20.00
N ASP A 76 12.83 -18.65 20.32
CA ASP A 76 13.32 -18.29 21.66
C ASP A 76 12.15 -18.11 22.64
N VAL A 77 11.35 -19.16 22.80
CA VAL A 77 10.18 -19.17 23.70
C VAL A 77 10.59 -18.88 25.14
N ASP A 78 11.74 -19.39 25.58
CA ASP A 78 12.22 -19.24 26.95
C ASP A 78 12.79 -17.84 27.23
N GLY A 79 13.50 -17.24 26.29
CA GLY A 79 13.98 -15.86 26.41
C GLY A 79 12.84 -14.86 26.40
N ILE A 80 11.82 -15.06 25.55
CA ILE A 80 10.63 -14.20 25.53
C ILE A 80 9.86 -14.32 26.85
N ALA A 81 9.59 -15.54 27.33
CA ALA A 81 8.89 -15.77 28.60
C ALA A 81 9.62 -15.12 29.79
N LYS A 82 10.95 -15.30 29.89
CA LYS A 82 11.78 -14.67 30.94
C LYS A 82 11.80 -13.14 30.86
N ARG A 83 11.78 -12.56 29.65
CA ARG A 83 11.74 -11.09 29.44
C ARG A 83 10.38 -10.48 29.76
N VAL A 84 9.29 -11.21 29.53
CA VAL A 84 7.93 -10.83 29.96
C VAL A 84 7.83 -10.83 31.49
N GLU A 85 8.48 -11.78 32.18
CA GLU A 85 8.47 -11.82 33.65
C GLU A 85 9.28 -10.68 34.30
N SER A 86 10.41 -10.27 33.72
CA SER A 86 11.36 -9.32 34.34
C SER A 86 11.01 -7.82 34.22
N SER A 87 9.98 -7.45 33.47
CA SER A 87 9.68 -6.03 33.17
C SER A 87 8.85 -5.31 34.25
N SER A 88 9.05 -3.98 34.38
CA SER A 88 8.36 -3.14 35.38
C SER A 88 6.85 -3.06 35.14
N LYS A 89 6.04 -2.97 36.21
CA LYS A 89 4.56 -2.93 36.15
C LYS A 89 4.01 -1.82 35.22
N LYS A 90 4.73 -0.69 35.07
CA LYS A 90 4.33 0.43 34.21
C LYS A 90 4.67 0.21 32.73
N SER A 91 5.75 -0.53 32.44
CA SER A 91 6.14 -0.93 31.08
C SER A 91 5.23 -2.04 30.56
N LYS A 92 4.88 -3.02 31.42
CA LYS A 92 3.92 -4.11 31.12
C LYS A 92 2.57 -3.58 30.63
N LYS A 93 1.93 -2.66 31.38
CA LYS A 93 0.64 -2.04 30.98
C LYS A 93 0.65 -1.34 29.62
N LYS A 94 1.77 -0.75 29.18
CA LYS A 94 1.86 -0.03 27.88
C LYS A 94 2.11 -0.95 26.67
N ALA A 95 2.48 -2.21 26.89
CA ALA A 95 2.75 -3.17 25.81
C ALA A 95 1.67 -4.27 25.73
N GLU A 96 0.85 -4.44 26.77
CA GLU A 96 -0.23 -5.44 26.84
C GLU A 96 -1.15 -5.43 25.61
N TRP A 97 -1.46 -4.24 25.07
CA TRP A 97 -2.34 -4.12 23.90
C TRP A 97 -1.81 -4.86 22.67
N LEU A 98 -0.49 -4.99 22.51
CA LEU A 98 0.15 -5.71 21.40
C LEU A 98 -0.22 -7.19 21.42
N TYR A 99 -0.31 -7.78 22.61
CA TYR A 99 -0.48 -9.23 22.79
C TYR A 99 -1.94 -9.65 23.04
N ILE A 100 -2.90 -8.72 23.07
CA ILE A 100 -4.35 -9.05 23.22
C ILE A 100 -4.77 -10.08 22.17
N ALA A 101 -5.21 -11.26 22.59
CA ALA A 101 -5.60 -12.41 21.75
C ALA A 101 -4.46 -13.08 20.94
N ALA A 102 -3.19 -12.75 21.24
CA ALA A 102 -2.08 -13.62 20.85
C ALA A 102 -2.17 -14.92 21.68
N PHE A 103 -1.90 -16.06 21.03
CA PHE A 103 -2.05 -17.37 21.65
C PHE A 103 -0.71 -18.07 21.82
N LYS A 104 -0.19 -18.63 20.72
CA LYS A 104 1.07 -19.38 20.73
C LYS A 104 2.08 -18.68 19.84
N HIS A 105 3.21 -18.28 20.43
CA HIS A 105 4.40 -17.86 19.70
C HIS A 105 4.93 -19.05 18.89
N PHE A 106 5.21 -18.85 17.60
CA PHE A 106 5.67 -19.96 16.77
C PHE A 106 6.70 -19.57 15.70
N GLY A 107 7.19 -18.33 15.73
CA GLY A 107 8.31 -17.90 14.89
C GLY A 107 8.72 -16.46 15.16
N THR A 108 9.86 -16.08 14.64
CA THR A 108 10.38 -14.70 14.68
C THR A 108 10.96 -14.37 13.31
N VAL A 109 11.00 -13.08 12.97
CA VAL A 109 11.74 -12.56 11.81
C VAL A 109 12.66 -11.46 12.35
N SER A 110 13.97 -11.61 12.18
CA SER A 110 14.95 -10.58 12.53
C SER A 110 15.25 -9.72 11.31
N ASN A 111 15.20 -8.40 11.42
CA ASN A 111 15.52 -7.48 10.32
C ASN A 111 16.97 -7.58 9.85
N GLN A 112 17.88 -8.09 10.68
CA GLN A 112 19.27 -8.35 10.32
C GLN A 112 19.43 -9.60 9.45
N LEU A 113 18.46 -10.51 9.49
CA LEU A 113 18.49 -11.78 8.78
C LEU A 113 17.59 -11.77 7.53
N ILE A 114 16.89 -10.66 7.26
CA ILE A 114 16.10 -10.54 6.03
C ILE A 114 17.09 -10.39 4.88
N GLU A 115 17.15 -11.41 4.03
CA GLU A 115 17.96 -11.39 2.82
C GLU A 115 17.37 -10.41 1.81
N ALA A 116 18.23 -9.61 1.18
CA ALA A 116 17.88 -8.84 0.01
C ALA A 116 17.77 -9.82 -1.16
N ILE A 117 16.55 -10.02 -1.68
CA ILE A 117 16.30 -10.86 -2.85
C ILE A 117 16.09 -9.93 -4.03
N GLU A 118 16.94 -10.06 -5.04
CA GLU A 118 16.75 -9.34 -6.30
C GLU A 118 15.45 -9.80 -6.97
N GLY A 119 14.66 -8.82 -7.40
CA GLY A 119 13.43 -9.03 -8.13
C GLY A 119 13.01 -7.72 -8.79
N PRO A 120 12.19 -7.77 -9.85
CA PRO A 120 11.73 -6.56 -10.51
C PRO A 120 10.91 -5.72 -9.52
N MET A 121 11.30 -4.47 -9.33
CA MET A 121 10.47 -3.47 -8.67
C MET A 121 9.65 -2.76 -9.75
N ALA A 122 8.35 -2.62 -9.52
CA ALA A 122 7.49 -1.88 -10.43
C ALA A 122 7.85 -0.39 -10.39
N SER A 123 8.16 0.21 -11.55
CA SER A 123 8.41 1.64 -11.69
C SER A 123 7.36 2.45 -10.92
N ALA A 124 7.81 3.37 -10.05
CA ALA A 124 6.96 4.28 -9.29
C ALA A 124 6.02 5.11 -10.20
N VAL A 125 6.49 5.44 -11.40
CA VAL A 125 5.83 6.41 -12.29
C VAL A 125 4.87 5.72 -13.27
N SER A 126 5.22 4.55 -13.80
CA SER A 126 4.49 3.94 -14.93
C SER A 126 3.87 2.58 -14.65
N ASP A 127 4.39 1.81 -13.70
CA ASP A 127 4.07 0.38 -13.58
C ASP A 127 3.05 0.12 -12.46
N PHE A 128 1.90 0.80 -12.55
CA PHE A 128 0.79 0.56 -11.63
C PHE A 128 -0.56 0.79 -12.31
N SER A 129 -1.63 0.32 -11.68
CA SER A 129 -3.00 0.55 -12.13
C SER A 129 -3.91 0.90 -10.97
N VAL A 130 -4.94 1.71 -11.22
CA VAL A 130 -5.98 1.99 -10.23
C VAL A 130 -7.00 0.86 -10.27
N VAL A 131 -7.34 0.34 -9.09
CA VAL A 131 -8.29 -0.76 -8.91
C VAL A 131 -9.64 -0.21 -8.50
N CYS A 132 -9.65 0.68 -7.51
CA CYS A 132 -10.84 1.41 -7.10
C CYS A 132 -10.50 2.68 -6.32
N SER A 133 -11.48 3.55 -6.16
CA SER A 133 -11.41 4.72 -5.28
C SER A 133 -12.77 4.97 -4.62
N TYR A 134 -12.75 5.71 -3.50
CA TYR A 134 -13.96 6.11 -2.79
C TYR A 134 -13.69 7.27 -1.84
N ASN A 135 -14.70 8.10 -1.57
CA ASN A 135 -14.68 8.99 -0.41
C ASN A 135 -15.42 8.37 0.76
N TRP A 136 -14.95 8.61 1.98
CA TRP A 136 -15.81 8.53 3.15
C TRP A 136 -16.66 9.79 3.25
N SER A 137 -17.94 9.63 3.56
CA SER A 137 -18.81 10.75 3.90
C SER A 137 -18.81 11.03 5.42
N ASP A 138 -19.20 12.23 5.82
CA ASP A 138 -19.41 12.64 7.21
C ASP A 138 -20.69 12.08 7.84
N ALA A 139 -21.45 11.25 7.10
CA ALA A 139 -22.69 10.64 7.57
C ALA A 139 -22.51 9.79 8.84
N PHE A 140 -23.59 9.74 9.64
CA PHE A 140 -23.66 8.92 10.85
C PHE A 140 -23.48 7.43 10.55
N GLU A 141 -24.21 6.90 9.58
CA GLU A 141 -24.03 5.53 9.11
C GLU A 141 -22.79 5.45 8.20
N PRO A 142 -21.88 4.47 8.37
CA PRO A 142 -20.71 4.29 7.52
C PRO A 142 -21.09 4.26 6.04
N THR A 143 -20.79 5.36 5.34
CA THR A 143 -21.22 5.57 3.96
C THR A 143 -20.04 6.07 3.13
N ILE A 144 -19.81 5.42 1.99
CA ILE A 144 -18.81 5.78 0.98
C ILE A 144 -19.46 6.24 -0.32
N PHE A 145 -18.78 7.16 -1.02
CA PHE A 145 -19.07 7.58 -2.38
C PHE A 145 -18.12 6.88 -3.35
N VAL A 146 -18.63 6.25 -4.40
CA VAL A 146 -17.85 5.45 -5.35
C VAL A 146 -18.10 5.94 -6.79
N PRO A 147 -17.07 6.25 -7.59
CA PRO A 147 -15.64 6.24 -7.25
C PRO A 147 -15.24 7.37 -6.28
N GLY A 148 -16.14 8.31 -6.00
CA GLY A 148 -15.77 9.52 -5.29
C GLY A 148 -14.89 10.42 -6.17
N GLY A 149 -14.07 11.27 -5.55
CA GLY A 149 -13.08 12.14 -6.18
C GLY A 149 -12.26 12.88 -5.11
N ALA A 150 -10.99 13.13 -5.39
CA ALA A 150 -10.12 13.90 -4.50
C ALA A 150 -10.52 15.39 -4.53
N ALA A 151 -10.31 16.10 -3.42
CA ALA A 151 -10.58 17.53 -3.34
C ALA A 151 -9.62 18.31 -4.26
N LYS A 152 -10.15 19.17 -5.12
CA LYS A 152 -9.35 19.97 -6.05
C LYS A 152 -8.57 21.03 -5.31
N TYR A 153 -7.29 21.16 -5.61
CA TYR A 153 -6.43 22.21 -5.11
C TYR A 153 -7.00 23.57 -5.49
N LYS A 154 -7.06 24.47 -4.52
CA LYS A 154 -7.36 25.90 -4.72
C LYS A 154 -6.34 26.69 -3.91
N LYS A 155 -5.76 27.72 -4.49
CA LYS A 155 -4.85 28.60 -3.77
C LYS A 155 -5.63 29.83 -3.26
N PRO A 156 -5.90 29.95 -1.94
CA PRO A 156 -6.44 31.19 -1.38
C PRO A 156 -5.40 32.32 -1.46
N SER A 157 -5.87 33.56 -1.30
CA SER A 157 -4.99 34.72 -1.16
C SER A 157 -4.13 34.58 0.11
N LEU A 158 -2.83 34.86 -0.01
CA LEU A 158 -1.85 34.82 1.08
C LEU A 158 -1.38 36.24 1.43
N PRO A 159 -1.04 36.51 2.70
CA PRO A 159 -1.04 35.58 3.83
C PRO A 159 -2.45 35.24 4.33
N ILE A 160 -2.61 34.05 4.90
CA ILE A 160 -3.86 33.63 5.55
C ILE A 160 -3.57 33.06 6.94
N LYS A 161 -4.36 33.47 7.94
CA LYS A 161 -4.30 32.92 9.28
C LYS A 161 -5.34 31.82 9.43
N LEU A 162 -4.88 30.61 9.75
CA LEU A 162 -5.73 29.47 10.05
C LEU A 162 -5.64 29.11 11.54
N ASP A 163 -6.78 28.70 12.09
CA ASP A 163 -6.82 28.09 13.41
C ASP A 163 -6.11 26.74 13.37
N HIS A 164 -5.56 26.34 14.52
CA HIS A 164 -4.97 25.02 14.68
C HIS A 164 -6.06 23.94 14.70
N ASP A 165 -5.70 22.74 14.28
CA ASP A 165 -6.58 21.58 14.18
C ASP A 165 -7.29 21.31 15.52
N GLN A 166 -8.62 21.39 15.52
CA GLN A 166 -9.48 21.12 16.69
C GLN A 166 -10.14 19.74 16.62
N GLY A 167 -10.49 19.19 17.77
CA GLY A 167 -11.34 18.00 17.87
C GLY A 167 -10.64 16.68 17.56
N ILE A 168 -11.42 15.70 17.10
CA ILE A 168 -10.97 14.34 16.81
C ILE A 168 -10.41 14.31 15.39
N GLN A 169 -9.11 14.00 15.27
CA GLN A 169 -8.42 13.85 14.00
C GLN A 169 -8.23 12.38 13.66
N TYR A 170 -8.85 11.90 12.58
CA TYR A 170 -8.79 10.50 12.21
C TYR A 170 -7.42 10.14 11.63
N ILE A 171 -6.85 9.02 12.08
CA ILE A 171 -5.59 8.48 11.55
C ILE A 171 -5.86 7.51 10.39
N ASP A 172 -6.97 6.77 10.46
CA ASP A 172 -7.42 5.85 9.42
C ASP A 172 -8.94 5.73 9.51
N HIS A 173 -9.65 6.37 8.59
CA HIS A 173 -11.11 6.37 8.53
C HIS A 173 -11.70 4.97 8.41
N ASN A 174 -11.02 4.04 7.73
CA ASN A 174 -11.51 2.68 7.54
C ASN A 174 -11.45 1.89 8.84
N VAL A 175 -10.33 1.99 9.57
CA VAL A 175 -10.19 1.33 10.87
C VAL A 175 -11.11 1.98 11.92
N TYR A 176 -11.37 3.28 11.84
CA TYR A 176 -12.33 3.95 12.73
C TYR A 176 -13.76 3.48 12.51
N ARG A 177 -14.23 3.56 11.25
CA ARG A 177 -15.63 3.32 10.91
C ARG A 177 -15.97 1.83 10.82
N ASN A 178 -15.01 1.00 10.40
CA ASN A 178 -15.13 -0.45 10.32
C ASN A 178 -13.88 -1.14 10.95
N PRO A 179 -13.75 -1.13 12.29
CA PRO A 179 -12.63 -1.74 12.99
C PRO A 179 -12.62 -3.26 12.88
N VAL A 180 -13.74 -3.90 12.52
CA VAL A 180 -13.84 -5.36 12.37
C VAL A 180 -13.28 -5.79 11.02
N MET A 181 -13.65 -5.11 9.94
CA MET A 181 -13.25 -5.42 8.56
C MET A 181 -12.76 -4.17 7.83
N PRO A 182 -11.54 -3.69 8.13
CA PRO A 182 -11.04 -2.41 7.61
C PRO A 182 -10.83 -2.42 6.08
N PHE A 183 -10.83 -3.58 5.43
CA PHE A 183 -10.72 -3.72 3.98
C PHE A 183 -12.08 -3.83 3.28
N GLU A 184 -13.18 -3.98 4.02
CA GLU A 184 -14.52 -4.07 3.44
C GLU A 184 -14.90 -2.90 2.52
N PRO A 185 -14.60 -1.63 2.85
CA PRO A 185 -14.94 -0.49 1.99
C PRO A 185 -14.27 -0.56 0.62
N MET A 186 -13.01 -1.01 0.54
CA MET A 186 -12.33 -1.15 -0.74
C MET A 186 -12.87 -2.32 -1.58
N MET A 187 -13.24 -3.44 -0.94
CA MET A 187 -13.88 -4.54 -1.66
C MET A 187 -15.22 -4.11 -2.24
N ARG A 188 -15.99 -3.32 -1.50
CA ARG A 188 -17.25 -2.76 -1.95
C ARG A 188 -17.08 -1.73 -3.07
N ALA A 189 -16.07 -0.87 -3.00
CA ALA A 189 -15.76 0.06 -4.08
C ALA A 189 -15.33 -0.70 -5.35
N ALA A 190 -14.46 -1.70 -5.23
CA ALA A 190 -14.01 -2.53 -6.33
C ALA A 190 -15.19 -3.24 -7.02
N SER A 191 -16.15 -3.80 -6.26
CA SER A 191 -17.28 -4.52 -6.86
C SER A 191 -18.24 -3.63 -7.63
N ILE A 192 -18.24 -2.33 -7.35
CA ILE A 192 -19.09 -1.33 -7.99
C ILE A 192 -18.42 -0.77 -9.25
N MET A 193 -17.10 -0.57 -9.19
CA MET A 193 -16.29 0.00 -10.28
C MET A 193 -15.94 -1.05 -11.34
N ASP A 194 -15.52 -2.24 -10.91
CA ASP A 194 -15.24 -3.37 -11.79
C ASP A 194 -15.80 -4.67 -11.19
N PRO A 195 -17.07 -5.01 -11.48
CA PRO A 195 -17.67 -6.28 -11.06
C PRO A 195 -17.00 -7.52 -11.66
N SER A 196 -16.13 -7.35 -12.66
CA SER A 196 -15.39 -8.44 -13.32
C SER A 196 -13.98 -8.63 -12.77
N ALA A 197 -13.56 -7.78 -11.84
CA ALA A 197 -12.25 -7.86 -11.21
C ALA A 197 -12.05 -9.24 -10.57
N ASN A 198 -10.82 -9.74 -10.68
CA ASN A 198 -10.41 -11.00 -10.08
C ASN A 198 -9.09 -10.77 -9.34
N PHE A 199 -9.03 -11.18 -8.09
CA PHE A 199 -7.88 -11.03 -7.20
C PHE A 199 -7.21 -12.37 -6.88
N HIS A 200 -7.51 -13.42 -7.65
CA HIS A 200 -6.93 -14.76 -7.48
C HIS A 200 -5.39 -14.75 -7.56
N ASP A 201 -4.82 -13.88 -8.39
CA ASP A 201 -3.39 -13.71 -8.59
C ASP A 201 -2.76 -12.58 -7.75
N VAL A 202 -3.53 -11.98 -6.84
CA VAL A 202 -3.00 -11.00 -5.87
C VAL A 202 -2.42 -11.75 -4.67
N GLU A 203 -1.16 -11.50 -4.32
CA GLU A 203 -0.56 -12.11 -3.14
C GLU A 203 -0.74 -11.30 -1.86
N ILE A 204 -0.75 -9.96 -1.93
CA ILE A 204 -0.78 -9.08 -0.76
C ILE A 204 -1.86 -8.00 -0.90
N VAL A 205 -2.61 -7.75 0.18
CA VAL A 205 -3.45 -6.56 0.36
C VAL A 205 -3.03 -5.83 1.62
N ILE A 206 -2.63 -4.56 1.49
CA ILE A 206 -2.08 -3.76 2.60
C ILE A 206 -2.41 -2.27 2.42
N SER A 207 -2.34 -1.50 3.50
CA SER A 207 -2.34 -0.03 3.39
C SER A 207 -0.92 0.52 3.18
N ARG A 208 -0.81 1.66 2.50
CA ARG A 208 0.44 2.43 2.36
C ARG A 208 1.09 2.73 3.72
N GLY A 209 0.27 3.03 4.72
CA GLY A 209 0.75 3.19 6.11
C GLY A 209 1.37 1.91 6.68
N GLY A 210 0.74 0.75 6.48
CA GLY A 210 1.30 -0.54 6.90
C GLY A 210 2.62 -0.86 6.19
N LEU A 211 2.68 -0.61 4.88
CA LEU A 211 3.85 -0.84 4.05
C LEU A 211 5.06 -0.01 4.52
N GLN A 212 4.86 1.28 4.82
CA GLN A 212 5.92 2.14 5.36
C GLN A 212 6.52 1.63 6.66
N ASN A 213 5.71 1.09 7.57
CA ASN A 213 6.24 0.60 8.84
C ASN A 213 7.00 -0.73 8.65
N LEU A 214 6.53 -1.61 7.77
CA LEU A 214 7.26 -2.83 7.42
C LEU A 214 8.57 -2.51 6.69
N PHE A 215 8.56 -1.49 5.82
CA PHE A 215 9.77 -0.96 5.18
C PHE A 215 10.75 -0.41 6.22
N ASP A 216 10.27 0.42 7.15
CA ASP A 216 11.09 0.95 8.25
C ASP A 216 11.67 -0.18 9.11
N PHE A 217 10.93 -1.27 9.32
CA PHE A 217 11.42 -2.44 10.05
C PHE A 217 12.51 -3.17 9.25
N ALA A 218 12.26 -3.44 7.96
CA ALA A 218 13.19 -4.13 7.06
C ALA A 218 14.54 -3.42 6.93
N ARG A 219 14.55 -2.08 6.96
CA ARG A 219 15.79 -1.28 6.94
C ARG A 219 16.43 -1.03 8.31
N GLY A 220 15.92 -1.66 9.37
CA GLY A 220 16.47 -1.50 10.72
C GLY A 220 16.20 -0.15 11.38
N LYS A 221 15.23 0.63 10.87
CA LYS A 221 14.92 1.94 11.43
C LYS A 221 14.09 1.80 12.71
N SER A 222 14.57 2.45 13.77
CA SER A 222 13.83 2.52 15.04
C SER A 222 12.48 3.21 14.84
N GLN A 223 11.42 2.58 15.36
CA GLN A 223 10.04 3.03 15.22
C GLN A 223 9.21 2.63 16.44
N LYS A 224 7.97 3.14 16.52
CA LYS A 224 7.05 2.78 17.61
C LYS A 224 6.62 1.31 17.49
N SER A 225 6.35 0.69 18.64
CA SER A 225 5.82 -0.67 18.68
C SER A 225 4.50 -0.78 17.90
N PHE A 226 4.31 -1.92 17.24
CA PHE A 226 3.12 -2.17 16.43
C PHE A 226 2.72 -3.63 16.36
N ARG A 227 1.47 -3.85 15.95
CA ARG A 227 0.97 -5.17 15.58
C ARG A 227 0.31 -5.11 14.20
N VAL A 228 0.51 -6.17 13.42
CA VAL A 228 -0.29 -6.46 12.23
C VAL A 228 -1.01 -7.80 12.37
N GLU A 229 -2.27 -7.84 11.98
CA GLU A 229 -3.00 -9.09 11.76
C GLU A 229 -2.65 -9.63 10.37
N LEU A 230 -2.42 -10.94 10.26
CA LEU A 230 -2.03 -11.63 9.04
C LEU A 230 -3.11 -12.64 8.67
N ASP A 231 -4.00 -12.24 7.76
CA ASP A 231 -5.21 -12.98 7.43
C ASP A 231 -5.19 -13.46 5.98
N LEU A 232 -5.30 -14.78 5.78
CA LEU A 232 -5.37 -15.36 4.44
C LEU A 232 -6.82 -15.49 3.98
N VAL A 233 -7.12 -14.92 2.82
CA VAL A 233 -8.31 -15.18 2.01
C VAL A 233 -7.81 -15.92 0.77
N ASN A 234 -8.23 -17.17 0.58
CA ASN A 234 -7.55 -18.10 -0.31
C ASN A 234 -6.01 -18.07 -0.13
N ASN A 235 -5.28 -17.60 -1.14
CA ASN A 235 -3.82 -17.49 -1.16
C ASN A 235 -3.30 -16.04 -1.03
N THR A 236 -4.21 -15.09 -0.85
CA THR A 236 -3.94 -13.66 -0.69
C THR A 236 -3.82 -13.30 0.78
N LEU A 237 -2.73 -12.66 1.16
CA LEU A 237 -2.48 -12.17 2.52
C LEU A 237 -3.01 -10.74 2.68
N PHE A 238 -3.98 -10.58 3.57
CA PHE A 238 -4.41 -9.29 4.09
C PHE A 238 -3.59 -8.93 5.33
N ILE A 239 -2.99 -7.74 5.32
CA ILE A 239 -2.16 -7.23 6.44
C ILE A 239 -2.88 -6.03 7.08
N ALA A 240 -3.60 -6.28 8.16
CA ALA A 240 -4.36 -5.23 8.87
C ALA A 240 -3.53 -4.63 10.02
N TRP A 241 -3.30 -3.32 9.98
CA TRP A 241 -2.52 -2.61 10.99
C TRP A 241 -3.34 -2.32 12.28
N ARG A 242 -2.72 -2.46 13.46
CA ARG A 242 -3.30 -2.08 14.76
C ARG A 242 -2.32 -1.22 15.58
N LYS A 243 -2.81 -0.15 16.22
CA LYS A 243 -2.06 0.72 17.16
C LYS A 243 -2.74 0.75 18.53
N GLU A 244 -2.01 1.19 19.57
CA GLU A 244 -2.52 1.33 20.95
C GLU A 244 -3.76 2.24 21.01
N VAL A 245 -3.66 3.40 20.37
CA VAL A 245 -4.72 4.40 20.25
C VAL A 245 -5.20 4.33 18.81
N ASN A 246 -6.22 3.52 18.58
CA ASN A 246 -6.67 3.24 17.23
C ASN A 246 -7.36 4.47 16.66
N CYS A 247 -7.01 4.75 15.41
CA CYS A 247 -7.78 5.49 14.42
C CYS A 247 -8.11 6.97 14.68
N PHE A 248 -7.76 7.58 15.80
CA PHE A 248 -7.81 9.04 15.96
C PHE A 248 -6.80 9.62 16.96
N ARG A 249 -6.56 10.93 16.87
CA ARG A 249 -5.88 11.75 17.88
C ARG A 249 -6.84 12.80 18.40
N MET A 250 -6.77 13.10 19.69
CA MET A 250 -7.41 14.29 20.24
C MET A 250 -6.50 15.49 19.99
N SER A 251 -7.08 16.67 19.79
CA SER A 251 -6.36 17.94 19.67
C SER A 251 -5.26 18.06 20.73
N SER A 252 -4.14 18.59 20.27
CA SER A 252 -2.88 18.54 20.98
C SER A 252 -2.85 19.36 22.27
N LYS A 253 -1.89 19.04 23.15
CA LYS A 253 -1.53 19.91 24.29
C LYS A 253 -0.91 21.22 23.77
N PRO A 254 -0.90 22.30 24.58
CA PRO A 254 -0.17 23.51 24.23
C PRO A 254 1.28 23.20 23.81
N GLY A 255 1.71 23.67 22.64
CA GLY A 255 3.03 23.39 22.04
C GLY A 255 3.10 22.18 21.10
N GLU A 256 2.01 21.42 20.92
CA GLU A 256 1.89 20.30 19.98
C GLU A 256 0.86 20.60 18.86
N GLU A 257 0.48 21.86 18.67
CA GLU A 257 -0.53 22.28 17.69
C GLU A 257 -0.16 21.86 16.26
N SER A 258 -1.15 21.40 15.49
CA SER A 258 -1.01 21.10 14.05
C SER A 258 -1.97 21.94 13.23
N TRP A 259 -1.64 22.16 11.96
CA TRP A 259 -2.47 22.90 10.99
C TRP A 259 -2.70 22.08 9.72
N GLY A 260 -2.55 20.75 9.79
CA GLY A 260 -2.58 19.89 8.60
C GLY A 260 -3.97 19.86 7.98
N HIS A 261 -4.98 19.56 8.79
CA HIS A 261 -6.36 19.46 8.33
C HIS A 261 -6.94 20.84 8.00
N ALA A 262 -6.61 21.85 8.82
CA ALA A 262 -6.98 23.24 8.52
C ALA A 262 -6.39 23.70 7.16
N PHE A 263 -5.15 23.33 6.87
CA PHE A 263 -4.51 23.59 5.57
C PHE A 263 -5.22 22.83 4.44
N GLU A 264 -5.51 21.54 4.60
CA GLU A 264 -6.27 20.77 3.61
C GLU A 264 -7.65 21.40 3.31
N GLU A 265 -8.41 21.77 4.35
CA GLU A 265 -9.74 22.39 4.22
C GLU A 265 -9.69 23.76 3.53
N ALA A 266 -8.67 24.57 3.84
CA ALA A 266 -8.50 25.89 3.25
C ALA A 266 -7.95 25.85 1.82
N PHE A 267 -7.11 24.87 1.47
CA PHE A 267 -6.40 24.80 0.18
C PHE A 267 -7.00 23.77 -0.78
N THR A 268 -8.11 23.13 -0.43
CA THR A 268 -8.83 22.22 -1.33
C THR A 268 -10.33 22.46 -1.33
N LYS A 269 -11.03 21.93 -2.33
CA LYS A 269 -12.49 21.90 -2.39
C LYS A 269 -12.97 20.68 -3.15
N TYR A 270 -13.92 19.95 -2.57
CA TYR A 270 -14.60 18.86 -3.27
C TYR A 270 -15.53 19.40 -4.37
N ASP A 271 -15.66 18.63 -5.45
CA ASP A 271 -16.64 18.90 -6.51
C ASP A 271 -18.08 18.80 -6.01
N ALA A 272 -19.00 19.37 -6.79
CA ALA A 272 -20.43 19.32 -6.50
C ALA A 272 -20.91 17.86 -6.31
N GLY A 273 -21.67 17.61 -5.25
CA GLY A 273 -22.15 16.28 -4.86
C GLY A 273 -21.20 15.46 -3.98
N LEU A 274 -19.98 15.97 -3.71
CA LEU A 274 -18.99 15.38 -2.80
C LEU A 274 -18.69 16.26 -1.59
N GLU A 275 -19.47 17.31 -1.34
CA GLU A 275 -19.24 18.32 -0.28
C GLU A 275 -19.18 17.71 1.12
N SER A 276 -19.91 16.61 1.33
CA SER A 276 -19.94 15.89 2.61
C SER A 276 -18.81 14.86 2.76
N SER A 277 -17.78 14.91 1.90
CA SER A 277 -16.63 13.99 1.96
C SER A 277 -15.64 14.40 3.04
N VAL A 278 -15.09 13.42 3.75
CA VAL A 278 -14.09 13.63 4.83
C VAL A 278 -12.72 13.05 4.52
N SER A 279 -12.61 12.15 3.54
CA SER A 279 -11.34 11.62 3.06
C SER A 279 -11.54 11.00 1.68
N HIS A 280 -10.55 11.06 0.79
CA HIS A 280 -10.52 10.29 -0.45
C HIS A 280 -9.53 9.13 -0.32
N GLN A 281 -9.96 7.92 -0.67
CA GLN A 281 -9.17 6.70 -0.60
C GLN A 281 -9.01 6.12 -2.00
N ARG A 282 -7.84 5.56 -2.26
CA ARG A 282 -7.51 4.88 -3.50
C ARG A 282 -6.88 3.52 -3.23
N VAL A 283 -7.14 2.56 -4.10
CA VAL A 283 -6.45 1.29 -4.16
C VAL A 283 -5.76 1.20 -5.50
N ILE A 284 -4.44 1.01 -5.45
CA ILE A 284 -3.61 0.80 -6.63
C ILE A 284 -2.99 -0.60 -6.59
N GLN A 285 -2.74 -1.15 -7.76
CA GLN A 285 -2.04 -2.42 -7.94
C GLN A 285 -0.66 -2.16 -8.53
N TYR A 286 0.36 -2.71 -7.89
CA TYR A 286 1.73 -2.77 -8.41
C TYR A 286 2.49 -3.91 -7.75
N ASN A 287 3.64 -4.26 -8.33
CA ASN A 287 4.48 -5.35 -7.81
C ASN A 287 5.51 -4.83 -6.79
N ILE A 288 5.74 -5.60 -5.73
CA ILE A 288 6.85 -5.42 -4.78
C ILE A 288 7.68 -6.70 -4.82
N GLY A 289 8.83 -6.64 -5.50
CA GLY A 289 9.49 -7.84 -6.01
C GLY A 289 8.54 -8.58 -6.94
N GLU A 290 8.44 -9.90 -6.81
CA GLU A 290 7.56 -10.73 -7.65
C GLU A 290 6.09 -10.73 -7.20
N MET A 291 5.76 -10.13 -6.05
CA MET A 291 4.41 -10.20 -5.50
C MET A 291 3.52 -9.07 -6.01
N LYS A 292 2.37 -9.43 -6.57
CA LYS A 292 1.30 -8.50 -6.92
C LYS A 292 0.61 -8.01 -5.65
N CYS A 293 0.66 -6.70 -5.43
CA CYS A 293 0.14 -6.07 -4.23
C CYS A 293 -1.02 -5.13 -4.57
N LEU A 294 -2.09 -5.18 -3.78
CA LEU A 294 -3.09 -4.12 -3.71
C LEU A 294 -2.76 -3.22 -2.52
N VAL A 295 -2.50 -1.95 -2.81
CA VAL A 295 -2.09 -0.96 -1.82
C VAL A 295 -3.15 0.13 -1.70
N ARG A 296 -3.77 0.21 -0.53
CA ARG A 296 -4.72 1.26 -0.19
C ARG A 296 -4.02 2.47 0.41
N HIS A 297 -4.33 3.67 -0.06
CA HIS A 297 -3.87 4.91 0.57
C HIS A 297 -4.93 6.00 0.51
N GLU A 298 -4.75 6.98 1.40
CA GLU A 298 -5.46 8.26 1.34
C GLU A 298 -4.79 9.17 0.31
N VAL A 299 -5.59 10.01 -0.33
CA VAL A 299 -5.18 11.06 -1.25
C VAL A 299 -5.71 12.38 -0.71
N ASP A 300 -4.79 13.32 -0.42
CA ASP A 300 -5.14 14.59 0.24
C ASP A 300 -5.83 15.56 -0.73
N GLY A 301 -5.53 15.47 -2.04
CA GLY A 301 -6.26 16.23 -3.05
C GLY A 301 -5.80 15.97 -4.49
N ALA A 302 -6.20 16.86 -5.39
CA ALA A 302 -5.82 16.84 -6.80
C ALA A 302 -5.32 18.20 -7.29
N TYR A 303 -4.19 18.21 -7.98
CA TYR A 303 -3.58 19.34 -8.66
C TYR A 303 -3.53 19.07 -10.18
N TYR A 304 -4.12 19.94 -10.98
CA TYR A 304 -4.22 19.79 -12.44
C TYR A 304 -3.23 20.70 -13.20
N GLY A 305 -2.20 21.21 -12.51
CA GLY A 305 -1.30 22.22 -13.06
C GLY A 305 -1.82 23.65 -12.88
N PRO A 306 -1.01 24.66 -13.24
CA PRO A 306 -1.50 26.02 -13.41
C PRO A 306 -2.47 26.03 -14.59
N GLU A 307 -3.66 26.59 -14.41
CA GLU A 307 -4.61 26.76 -15.51
C GLU A 307 -3.97 27.66 -16.59
N GLU A 308 -3.48 27.08 -17.69
CA GLU A 308 -3.24 27.84 -18.91
C GLU A 308 -4.60 28.26 -19.48
N ASN A 309 -5.02 29.48 -19.15
CA ASN A 309 -6.23 30.13 -19.63
C ASN A 309 -7.55 29.52 -19.13
N ALA A 310 -7.88 29.72 -17.85
CA ALA A 310 -9.26 30.10 -17.55
C ALA A 310 -9.46 31.50 -18.14
N THR A 311 -9.95 31.56 -19.39
CA THR A 311 -10.51 32.79 -19.92
C THR A 311 -11.54 33.29 -18.92
N GLU A 312 -11.30 34.48 -18.37
CA GLU A 312 -12.30 35.34 -17.74
C GLU A 312 -13.43 35.54 -18.76
N ASN A 313 -14.37 34.61 -18.77
CA ASN A 313 -15.63 34.69 -19.51
C ASN A 313 -16.64 33.82 -18.75
N ASP A 314 -16.97 34.28 -17.55
CA ASP A 314 -18.37 34.33 -17.16
C ASP A 314 -18.59 35.71 -16.54
N ALA A 315 -19.17 36.57 -17.37
CA ALA A 315 -19.59 37.91 -17.02
C ALA A 315 -20.62 37.87 -15.90
N ASP A 316 -20.51 38.85 -15.01
CA ASP A 316 -21.56 39.47 -14.20
C ASP A 316 -22.91 38.75 -14.15
N VAL A 317 -23.14 38.04 -13.05
CA VAL A 317 -24.47 38.03 -12.43
C VAL A 317 -24.33 38.64 -11.05
N GLU A 318 -24.68 39.92 -10.95
CA GLU A 318 -24.89 40.61 -9.67
C GLU A 318 -25.79 39.77 -8.75
N ALA A 319 -25.25 39.36 -7.61
CA ALA A 319 -26.06 38.87 -6.49
C ALA A 319 -26.24 40.02 -5.49
N PRO A 320 -27.48 40.28 -5.03
CA PRO A 320 -27.76 41.42 -4.16
C PRO A 320 -27.11 41.22 -2.78
N SER A 321 -26.54 42.31 -2.29
CA SER A 321 -25.96 42.43 -0.96
C SER A 321 -27.07 42.26 0.09
N SER A 322 -27.19 41.07 0.67
CA SER A 322 -27.87 40.90 1.95
C SER A 322 -26.94 40.14 2.89
N VAL A 323 -26.38 40.89 3.85
CA VAL A 323 -25.67 40.39 5.02
C VAL A 323 -26.63 39.50 5.81
N ILE A 324 -26.56 38.20 5.57
CA ILE A 324 -27.07 37.21 6.52
C ILE A 324 -25.86 36.82 7.37
N GLN A 325 -25.80 37.35 8.59
CA GLN A 325 -24.99 36.75 9.65
C GLN A 325 -25.51 35.33 9.87
N SER A 326 -24.97 34.37 9.13
CA SER A 326 -25.15 32.96 9.43
C SER A 326 -24.30 32.67 10.64
N THR A 327 -24.95 32.65 11.81
CA THR A 327 -24.46 31.94 12.99
C THR A 327 -23.92 30.58 12.56
N PRO A 328 -22.69 30.18 12.96
CA PRO A 328 -22.16 28.88 12.59
C PRO A 328 -23.04 27.81 13.24
N GLN A 329 -23.85 27.12 12.44
CA GLN A 329 -24.48 25.88 12.86
C GLN A 329 -23.38 24.82 13.00
N ASN A 330 -22.82 24.75 14.20
CA ASN A 330 -21.93 23.70 14.69
C ASN A 330 -22.67 22.36 14.82
N ASN A 331 -23.23 21.85 13.72
CA ASN A 331 -23.84 20.52 13.67
C ASN A 331 -23.26 19.67 12.53
N THR A 332 -21.98 19.85 12.20
CA THR A 332 -21.22 18.81 11.49
C THR A 332 -20.99 17.66 12.46
N LEU A 333 -21.40 16.44 12.11
CA LEU A 333 -21.19 15.22 12.91
C LEU A 333 -19.72 14.77 12.93
N LYS A 334 -18.75 15.71 12.87
CA LYS A 334 -17.30 15.46 13.03
C LYS A 334 -17.12 14.74 14.37
N GLY A 335 -16.99 13.41 14.36
CA GLY A 335 -16.74 12.60 15.58
C GLY A 335 -17.80 11.58 16.00
N LYS A 336 -18.99 11.48 15.37
CA LYS A 336 -20.09 10.62 15.86
C LYS A 336 -20.50 9.47 14.93
N ALA A 337 -19.67 9.10 13.95
CA ALA A 337 -20.00 8.00 13.05
C ALA A 337 -20.23 6.70 13.84
N ARG A 338 -21.31 5.99 13.51
CA ARG A 338 -21.59 4.66 14.03
C ARG A 338 -20.49 3.71 13.57
N ILE A 339 -20.02 2.87 14.48
CA ILE A 339 -19.13 1.75 14.13
C ILE A 339 -19.99 0.63 13.55
N SER A 340 -19.69 0.20 12.33
CA SER A 340 -20.39 -0.89 11.65
C SER A 340 -19.41 -1.77 10.87
N SER A 341 -19.75 -3.04 10.73
CA SER A 341 -19.06 -3.97 9.84
C SER A 341 -19.53 -3.86 8.39
N GLU A 342 -20.64 -3.16 8.14
CA GLU A 342 -21.22 -2.95 6.82
C GLU A 342 -21.15 -1.47 6.44
N THR A 343 -20.66 -1.22 5.22
CA THR A 343 -20.57 0.11 4.65
C THR A 343 -21.62 0.30 3.55
N LYS A 344 -22.38 1.39 3.61
CA LYS A 344 -23.27 1.80 2.51
C LYS A 344 -22.44 2.43 1.40
N ALA A 345 -22.68 2.05 0.14
CA ALA A 345 -22.04 2.68 -1.01
C ALA A 345 -23.06 3.46 -1.85
N ILE A 346 -22.70 4.65 -2.30
CA ILE A 346 -23.51 5.50 -3.18
C ILE A 346 -22.66 5.87 -4.40
N ARG A 347 -23.19 5.66 -5.61
CA ARG A 347 -22.50 6.05 -6.85
C ARG A 347 -22.48 7.57 -6.98
N ARG A 348 -21.31 8.20 -6.79
CA ARG A 348 -21.08 9.65 -6.85
C ARG A 348 -19.61 9.95 -7.14
N GLY A 349 -19.36 11.11 -7.74
CA GLY A 349 -18.01 11.57 -8.08
C GLY A 349 -17.48 10.97 -9.38
N GLN A 350 -16.26 11.38 -9.72
CA GLN A 350 -15.49 10.88 -10.86
C GLN A 350 -14.07 10.57 -10.40
N GLU A 351 -13.51 9.50 -10.96
CA GLU A 351 -12.16 9.08 -10.63
C GLU A 351 -11.15 10.19 -10.95
N THR A 352 -10.33 10.54 -9.96
CA THR A 352 -9.24 11.50 -10.13
C THR A 352 -8.08 10.83 -10.87
N PRO A 353 -7.54 11.39 -11.96
CA PRO A 353 -6.40 10.79 -12.67
C PRO A 353 -5.19 10.56 -11.76
N PRO A 354 -4.41 9.47 -11.93
CA PRO A 354 -3.17 9.24 -11.20
C PRO A 354 -2.16 10.39 -11.31
N SER A 355 -2.05 11.01 -12.48
CA SER A 355 -1.15 12.14 -12.72
C SER A 355 -1.54 13.42 -11.98
N ALA A 356 -2.75 13.50 -11.42
CA ALA A 356 -3.26 14.71 -10.78
C ALA A 356 -3.26 14.63 -9.25
N ILE A 357 -3.03 13.47 -8.63
CA ILE A 357 -3.14 13.37 -7.16
C ILE A 357 -1.99 14.08 -6.46
N MET A 358 -2.26 14.60 -5.26
CA MET A 358 -1.26 15.27 -4.43
C MET A 358 -1.33 14.85 -2.97
N GLU A 359 -0.18 14.94 -2.31
CA GLU A 359 -0.03 14.90 -0.85
C GLU A 359 0.13 16.34 -0.33
N LEU A 360 -0.54 16.68 0.76
CA LEU A 360 -0.48 17.99 1.41
C LEU A 360 0.31 17.92 2.72
N LYS A 361 1.15 18.92 2.97
CA LYS A 361 1.91 19.06 4.22
C LYS A 361 1.93 20.50 4.69
N ALA A 362 1.52 20.73 5.93
CA ALA A 362 1.64 22.03 6.60
C ALA A 362 2.84 22.02 7.56
N ARG A 363 3.90 22.74 7.22
CA ARG A 363 5.12 22.83 8.05
C ARG A 363 5.80 24.20 7.88
N PRO A 364 6.43 24.75 8.93
CA PRO A 364 7.23 25.97 8.79
C PRO A 364 8.39 25.80 7.80
N ARG A 365 9.08 24.66 7.86
CA ARG A 365 10.12 24.22 6.94
C ARG A 365 10.00 22.71 6.78
N MET A 366 10.14 22.23 5.56
CA MET A 366 10.11 20.82 5.22
C MET A 366 10.83 20.63 3.89
N GLU A 367 11.68 19.62 3.84
CA GLU A 367 12.27 19.15 2.59
C GLU A 367 11.40 18.05 1.97
N PRO A 368 11.33 17.96 0.62
CA PRO A 368 10.47 16.97 -0.04
C PRO A 368 10.81 15.53 0.37
N TRP A 369 12.09 15.23 0.59
CA TRP A 369 12.57 13.89 0.97
C TRP A 369 11.88 13.35 2.24
N GLU A 370 11.42 14.23 3.15
CA GLU A 370 10.74 13.86 4.38
C GLU A 370 9.38 13.17 4.12
N ALA A 371 8.77 13.42 2.96
CA ALA A 371 7.50 12.82 2.55
C ALA A 371 7.67 11.60 1.63
N MET A 372 8.89 11.23 1.21
CA MET A 372 9.06 10.28 0.10
C MET A 372 8.54 8.89 0.38
N ASN A 373 8.61 8.40 1.62
CA ASN A 373 7.92 7.16 2.00
C ASN A 373 6.41 7.20 1.68
N GLN A 374 5.76 8.35 1.87
CA GLN A 374 4.32 8.52 1.62
C GLN A 374 4.02 8.58 0.13
N VAL A 375 4.80 9.42 -0.57
CA VAL A 375 4.70 9.69 -2.00
C VAL A 375 5.03 8.43 -2.82
N TYR A 376 6.16 7.78 -2.56
CA TYR A 376 6.62 6.59 -3.28
C TYR A 376 5.67 5.40 -3.16
N PHE A 377 5.20 5.07 -1.95
CA PHE A 377 4.26 3.95 -1.79
C PHE A 377 2.81 4.30 -2.20
N GLY A 378 2.50 5.59 -2.39
CA GLY A 378 1.20 6.05 -2.92
C GLY A 378 1.20 6.32 -4.42
N ARG A 379 2.37 6.31 -5.08
CA ARG A 379 2.55 6.75 -6.48
C ARG A 379 2.00 8.16 -6.70
N THR A 380 2.28 9.07 -5.77
CA THR A 380 1.74 10.43 -5.74
C THR A 380 2.71 11.39 -6.45
N PRO A 381 2.37 11.97 -7.62
CA PRO A 381 3.29 12.79 -8.40
C PRO A 381 3.52 14.20 -7.81
N HIS A 382 2.63 14.68 -6.94
CA HIS A 382 2.69 16.05 -6.44
C HIS A 382 2.75 16.12 -4.92
N LEU A 383 3.66 16.94 -4.39
CA LEU A 383 3.73 17.29 -2.98
C LEU A 383 3.51 18.79 -2.81
N VAL A 384 2.47 19.17 -2.08
CA VAL A 384 2.12 20.56 -1.81
C VAL A 384 2.43 20.91 -0.36
N ILE A 385 3.36 21.83 -0.16
CA ILE A 385 3.90 22.22 1.15
C ILE A 385 3.43 23.64 1.50
N GLY A 386 2.53 23.75 2.47
CA GLY A 386 2.10 25.01 3.08
C GLY A 386 3.10 25.48 4.12
N GLN A 387 3.78 26.59 3.84
CA GLN A 387 4.76 27.21 4.72
C GLN A 387 4.04 28.15 5.69
N HIS A 388 4.18 27.90 7.00
CA HIS A 388 3.49 28.69 8.02
C HIS A 388 4.30 28.92 9.29
N GLU A 389 4.00 30.03 9.98
CA GLU A 389 4.43 30.27 11.36
C GLU A 389 3.21 30.38 12.27
N LYS A 390 3.04 29.42 13.19
CA LYS A 390 1.91 29.35 14.13
C LYS A 390 0.54 29.53 13.43
N GLY A 391 0.33 28.91 12.27
CA GLY A 391 -0.89 29.00 11.48
C GLY A 391 -1.01 30.18 10.53
N GLU A 392 -0.02 31.08 10.48
CA GLU A 392 0.03 32.12 9.44
C GLU A 392 0.77 31.59 8.22
N PHE A 393 0.02 31.24 7.17
CA PHE A 393 0.55 30.71 5.93
C PHE A 393 0.95 31.86 5.00
N THR A 394 2.21 31.88 4.58
CA THR A 394 2.78 32.95 3.74
C THR A 394 3.21 32.46 2.37
N GLY A 395 3.35 31.14 2.19
CA GLY A 395 3.80 30.54 0.94
C GLY A 395 3.30 29.11 0.78
N VAL A 396 3.25 28.66 -0.49
CA VAL A 396 3.01 27.27 -0.86
C VAL A 396 4.04 26.87 -1.91
N ARG A 397 4.71 25.75 -1.68
CA ARG A 397 5.56 25.06 -2.66
C ARG A 397 4.83 23.86 -3.23
N ILE A 398 4.93 23.66 -4.54
CA ILE A 398 4.43 22.46 -5.22
C ILE A 398 5.64 21.81 -5.85
N GLU A 399 5.91 20.57 -5.45
CA GLU A 399 7.07 19.80 -5.88
C GLU A 399 6.61 18.68 -6.82
N ASP A 400 7.30 18.56 -7.95
CA ASP A 400 7.22 17.39 -8.81
C ASP A 400 7.99 16.24 -8.16
N CYS A 401 7.29 15.17 -7.82
CA CYS A 401 7.82 14.05 -7.06
C CYS A 401 8.22 12.87 -7.94
N GLU A 402 7.89 12.83 -9.23
CA GLU A 402 8.29 11.73 -10.10
C GLU A 402 9.81 11.50 -10.14
N PRO A 403 10.65 12.52 -10.45
CA PRO A 403 12.10 12.34 -10.41
C PRO A 403 12.64 12.07 -9.00
N LEU A 404 11.96 12.60 -7.96
CA LEU A 404 12.33 12.35 -6.56
C LEU A 404 12.06 10.90 -6.15
N MET A 405 10.98 10.29 -6.65
CA MET A 405 10.64 8.89 -6.39
C MET A 405 11.68 7.95 -7.03
N GLU A 406 12.12 8.23 -8.26
CA GLU A 406 13.15 7.44 -8.94
C GLU A 406 14.48 7.48 -8.17
N GLN A 407 14.92 8.67 -7.76
CA GLN A 407 16.13 8.82 -6.95
C GLN A 407 15.98 8.11 -5.59
N TRP A 408 14.84 8.29 -4.93
CA TRP A 408 14.58 7.68 -3.63
C TRP A 408 14.56 6.14 -3.72
N GLU A 409 13.99 5.58 -4.79
CA GLU A 409 13.98 4.14 -5.05
C GLU A 409 15.39 3.59 -5.19
N TRP A 410 16.23 4.27 -5.98
CA TRP A 410 17.64 3.90 -6.16
C TRP A 410 18.39 3.87 -4.82
N GLU A 411 18.24 4.92 -4.02
CA GLU A 411 18.88 5.05 -2.70
C GLU A 411 18.37 4.02 -1.68
N ASN A 412 17.15 3.52 -1.85
CA ASN A 412 16.50 2.58 -0.93
C ASN A 412 16.33 1.17 -1.51
N HIS A 413 16.98 0.85 -2.63
CA HIS A 413 16.76 -0.40 -3.36
C HIS A 413 16.98 -1.65 -2.47
N GLU A 414 18.08 -1.70 -1.70
CA GLU A 414 18.35 -2.81 -0.77
C GLU A 414 17.25 -2.95 0.31
N ALA A 415 16.72 -1.84 0.81
CA ALA A 415 15.64 -1.87 1.79
C ALA A 415 14.31 -2.32 1.17
N LEU A 416 14.06 -1.98 -0.09
CA LEU A 416 12.88 -2.41 -0.85
C LEU A 416 12.91 -3.91 -1.17
N THR A 417 14.07 -4.46 -1.51
CA THR A 417 14.23 -5.92 -1.71
C THR A 417 14.07 -6.69 -0.40
N LYS A 418 14.59 -6.17 0.72
CA LYS A 418 14.30 -6.71 2.06
C LYS A 418 12.82 -6.64 2.41
N LEU A 419 12.12 -5.56 2.04
CA LEU A 419 10.67 -5.45 2.23
C LEU A 419 9.93 -6.55 1.44
N ALA A 420 10.33 -6.83 0.21
CA ALA A 420 9.77 -7.94 -0.57
C ALA A 420 9.98 -9.29 0.15
N SER A 421 11.21 -9.58 0.59
CA SER A 421 11.49 -10.79 1.37
C SER A 421 10.64 -10.89 2.65
N LEU A 422 10.48 -9.78 3.38
CA LEU A 422 9.65 -9.71 4.57
C LEU A 422 8.19 -10.05 4.29
N LEU A 423 7.59 -9.47 3.24
CA LEU A 423 6.22 -9.75 2.85
C LEU A 423 6.02 -11.23 2.51
N GLY A 424 6.98 -11.83 1.80
CA GLY A 424 7.01 -13.27 1.52
C GLY A 424 7.05 -14.11 2.81
N LEU A 425 7.95 -13.77 3.74
CA LEU A 425 8.05 -14.44 5.05
C LEU A 425 6.76 -14.33 5.85
N LEU A 426 6.11 -13.16 5.88
CA LEU A 426 4.83 -12.96 6.58
C LEU A 426 3.73 -13.84 5.97
N ARG A 427 3.67 -13.94 4.64
CA ARG A 427 2.71 -14.80 3.94
C ARG A 427 2.93 -16.28 4.21
N GLU A 428 4.17 -16.75 4.20
CA GLU A 428 4.48 -18.14 4.55
C GLU A 428 4.18 -18.46 6.02
N ASN A 429 4.41 -17.52 6.93
CA ASN A 429 3.99 -17.65 8.32
C ASN A 429 2.46 -17.74 8.46
N ALA A 430 1.71 -16.92 7.73
CA ALA A 430 0.25 -16.97 7.72
C ALA A 430 -0.27 -18.32 7.19
N LYS A 431 0.36 -18.89 6.15
CA LYS A 431 0.04 -20.23 5.63
C LYS A 431 0.29 -21.31 6.68
N ARG A 432 1.43 -21.25 7.37
CA ARG A 432 1.75 -22.21 8.46
C ARG A 432 0.78 -22.12 9.64
N ALA A 433 0.31 -20.93 9.99
CA ALA A 433 -0.75 -20.79 10.99
C ALA A 433 -2.08 -21.38 10.51
N ARG A 434 -2.46 -21.11 9.25
CA ARG A 434 -3.68 -21.64 8.64
C ARG A 434 -3.70 -23.16 8.60
N ALA A 435 -2.56 -23.80 8.31
CA ALA A 435 -2.40 -25.25 8.36
C ALA A 435 -2.66 -25.85 9.77
N GLN A 436 -2.52 -25.04 10.82
CA GLN A 436 -2.86 -25.41 12.21
C GLN A 436 -4.29 -24.99 12.60
N GLY A 437 -5.12 -24.56 11.63
CA GLY A 437 -6.47 -24.07 11.86
C GLY A 437 -6.51 -22.72 12.59
N ARG A 438 -5.44 -21.92 12.48
CA ARG A 438 -5.28 -20.63 13.18
C ARG A 438 -4.93 -19.50 12.21
N ARG A 439 -5.10 -18.27 12.67
CA ARG A 439 -4.59 -17.06 12.02
C ARG A 439 -3.27 -16.65 12.64
N ALA A 440 -2.50 -15.84 11.92
CA ALA A 440 -1.25 -15.30 12.40
C ALA A 440 -1.35 -13.80 12.66
N ARG A 441 -0.39 -13.29 13.41
CA ARG A 441 -0.11 -11.87 13.57
C ARG A 441 1.37 -11.68 13.81
N ALA A 442 1.85 -10.51 13.45
CA ALA A 442 3.21 -10.11 13.70
C ALA A 442 3.26 -8.94 14.68
N ILE A 443 4.13 -9.02 15.68
CA ILE A 443 4.27 -8.04 16.76
C ILE A 443 5.70 -7.53 16.77
N TYR A 444 5.84 -6.22 16.65
CA TYR A 444 7.10 -5.51 16.80
C TYR A 444 7.06 -4.72 18.10
N ASN A 445 7.96 -5.02 19.03
CA ASN A 445 8.03 -4.34 20.31
C ASN A 445 9.35 -3.59 20.48
N SER A 446 9.35 -2.35 19.98
CA SER A 446 10.51 -1.44 20.02
C SER A 446 11.13 -1.20 21.41
N LYS A 447 10.43 -1.53 22.51
CA LYS A 447 10.97 -1.37 23.87
C LYS A 447 11.76 -2.59 24.34
N TRP A 448 11.60 -3.72 23.68
CA TRP A 448 12.20 -4.99 24.07
C TRP A 448 13.26 -5.40 23.06
N ASP A 449 12.90 -5.39 21.78
CA ASP A 449 13.79 -5.73 20.69
C ASP A 449 13.37 -4.94 19.45
N ASN A 450 14.26 -4.09 18.96
CA ASN A 450 14.05 -3.29 17.76
C ASN A 450 14.51 -4.01 16.47
N ALA A 451 15.06 -5.22 16.60
CA ALA A 451 15.47 -6.04 15.47
C ALA A 451 14.46 -7.15 15.14
N VAL A 452 13.57 -7.50 16.06
CA VAL A 452 12.72 -8.68 15.93
C VAL A 452 11.24 -8.36 15.73
N LEU A 453 10.64 -9.08 14.79
CA LEU A 453 9.20 -9.18 14.58
C LEU A 453 8.74 -10.58 15.01
N GLU A 454 8.00 -10.64 16.11
CA GLU A 454 7.51 -11.89 16.68
C GLU A 454 6.25 -12.37 15.95
N ILE A 455 6.17 -13.66 15.64
CA ILE A 455 5.05 -14.27 14.94
C ILE A 455 4.24 -15.15 15.90
N TRP A 456 2.98 -14.77 16.06
CA TRP A 456 2.05 -15.39 16.99
C TRP A 456 0.83 -15.94 16.25
N THR A 457 0.34 -17.09 16.68
CA THR A 457 -1.03 -17.50 16.34
C THR A 457 -2.04 -16.67 17.14
N THR A 458 -3.26 -16.54 16.65
CA THR A 458 -4.34 -15.83 17.35
C THR A 458 -5.62 -16.66 17.46
N PHE A 459 -6.44 -16.32 18.48
CA PHE A 459 -7.83 -16.77 18.61
C PHE A 459 -8.83 -15.92 17.82
N SER A 460 -8.39 -14.80 17.24
CA SER A 460 -9.28 -13.96 16.44
C SER A 460 -9.88 -14.77 15.29
N ARG A 461 -11.21 -14.69 15.16
CA ARG A 461 -11.97 -15.28 14.06
C ARG A 461 -12.51 -14.24 13.08
N GLN A 462 -12.16 -12.97 13.28
CA GLN A 462 -12.69 -11.85 12.49
C GLN A 462 -12.10 -11.87 11.09
N ALA A 463 -12.90 -12.15 10.06
CA ALA A 463 -12.43 -12.10 8.68
C ALA A 463 -11.94 -10.69 8.29
N PRO A 464 -10.94 -10.55 7.39
CA PRO A 464 -10.50 -9.22 6.94
C PRO A 464 -11.54 -8.54 6.02
N ILE A 465 -12.40 -9.35 5.39
CA ILE A 465 -13.45 -8.94 4.47
C ILE A 465 -14.70 -9.83 4.64
N PRO A 466 -15.89 -9.36 4.23
CA PRO A 466 -17.09 -10.18 4.16
C PRO A 466 -16.99 -11.39 3.21
N PRO A 467 -17.62 -12.54 3.52
CA PRO A 467 -17.55 -13.76 2.69
C PRO A 467 -18.09 -13.61 1.26
N GLU A 468 -19.03 -12.71 1.03
CA GLU A 468 -19.57 -12.43 -0.30
C GLU A 468 -18.51 -11.87 -1.26
N PHE A 469 -17.56 -11.07 -0.75
CA PHE A 469 -16.47 -10.55 -1.56
C PHE A 469 -15.40 -11.61 -1.84
N GLU A 470 -15.16 -12.54 -0.91
CA GLU A 470 -14.29 -13.70 -1.19
C GLU A 470 -14.82 -14.49 -2.40
N LYS A 471 -16.13 -14.75 -2.45
CA LYS A 471 -16.78 -15.45 -3.58
C LYS A 471 -16.78 -14.66 -4.87
N MET A 472 -16.82 -13.33 -4.78
CA MET A 472 -16.88 -12.45 -5.94
C MET A 472 -15.52 -12.30 -6.62
N PHE A 473 -14.45 -12.08 -5.84
CA PHE A 473 -13.15 -11.71 -6.39
C PHE A 473 -12.16 -12.87 -6.52
N TRP A 474 -12.38 -14.01 -5.86
CA TRP A 474 -11.50 -15.18 -5.99
C TRP A 474 -12.19 -16.33 -6.76
N ILE A 475 -12.73 -16.01 -7.93
CA ILE A 475 -13.33 -17.01 -8.83
C ILE A 475 -12.20 -17.76 -9.56
N PRO A 476 -12.18 -19.10 -9.57
CA PRO A 476 -11.19 -19.87 -10.33
C PRO A 476 -11.19 -19.52 -11.83
N GLU A 477 -10.03 -19.51 -12.47
CA GLU A 477 -9.87 -19.13 -13.89
C GLU A 477 -10.76 -19.95 -14.85
N SER A 478 -11.04 -21.21 -14.51
CA SER A 478 -11.95 -22.08 -15.27
C SER A 478 -13.40 -21.58 -15.32
N GLU A 479 -13.84 -20.83 -14.32
CA GLU A 479 -15.20 -20.25 -14.25
C GLU A 479 -15.24 -18.81 -14.78
N SER A 480 -14.11 -18.08 -14.69
CA SER A 480 -13.92 -16.74 -15.26
C SER A 480 -14.02 -16.71 -16.79
N SER A 481 -13.50 -17.74 -17.46
CA SER A 481 -13.58 -17.84 -18.93
C SER A 481 -14.98 -18.16 -19.46
N ALA A 482 -15.81 -18.86 -18.67
CA ALA A 482 -17.18 -19.21 -19.04
C ALA A 482 -18.14 -18.01 -18.99
N SER A 483 -17.85 -17.00 -18.16
CA SER A 483 -18.65 -15.76 -18.08
C SER A 483 -18.28 -14.72 -19.15
N ARG A 484 -17.14 -14.90 -19.85
CA ARG A 484 -16.66 -14.01 -20.93
C ARG A 484 -17.24 -14.31 -22.32
N GLN A 485 -18.00 -15.39 -22.49
CA GLN A 485 -18.64 -15.71 -23.77
C GLN A 485 -20.04 -15.08 -23.83
N PRO A 486 -20.29 -14.07 -24.68
CA PRO A 486 -21.65 -13.65 -24.96
C PRO A 486 -22.38 -14.84 -25.60
N ARG A 487 -23.48 -15.28 -24.97
CA ARG A 487 -24.36 -16.30 -25.58
C ARG A 487 -24.80 -15.76 -26.94
N PRO A 488 -24.61 -16.51 -28.06
CA PRO A 488 -25.15 -16.08 -29.33
C PRO A 488 -26.67 -16.04 -29.20
N ILE A 489 -27.24 -14.85 -29.34
CA ILE A 489 -28.68 -14.65 -29.48
C ILE A 489 -29.07 -15.34 -30.78
N HIS A 490 -29.57 -16.58 -30.69
CA HIS A 490 -30.25 -17.24 -31.80
C HIS A 490 -31.60 -16.54 -32.01
N GLY A 491 -31.57 -15.43 -32.75
CA GLY A 491 -32.76 -14.86 -33.35
C GLY A 491 -33.24 -15.79 -34.47
N GLN A 492 -34.35 -16.50 -34.22
CA GLN A 492 -35.13 -17.12 -35.29
C GLN A 492 -35.71 -16.02 -36.17
N THR A 493 -35.07 -15.73 -37.31
CA THR A 493 -35.72 -14.98 -38.38
C THR A 493 -36.40 -15.97 -39.32
N ARG A 494 -37.72 -16.07 -39.23
CA ARG A 494 -38.55 -16.88 -40.12
C ARG A 494 -39.56 -15.99 -40.81
N GLN A 495 -39.19 -15.35 -41.93
CA GLN A 495 -40.13 -14.81 -42.93
C GLN A 495 -39.47 -14.89 -44.32
N ARG A 496 -39.89 -15.86 -45.13
CA ARG A 496 -40.89 -15.77 -46.22
C ARG A 496 -40.26 -15.35 -47.55
N SER A 497 -40.08 -16.36 -48.39
CA SER A 497 -39.73 -16.28 -49.80
C SER A 497 -40.84 -15.60 -50.61
N SER A 498 -40.48 -14.56 -51.36
CA SER A 498 -41.28 -13.99 -52.44
C SER A 498 -40.78 -14.53 -53.78
N GLN A 499 -41.51 -15.46 -54.38
CA GLN A 499 -41.41 -15.80 -55.80
C GLN A 499 -42.79 -15.65 -56.42
N GLY A 500 -42.85 -14.91 -57.54
CA GLY A 500 -43.96 -15.01 -58.48
C GLY A 500 -44.46 -13.67 -59.01
N ASN A 501 -43.74 -13.09 -59.97
CA ASN A 501 -44.38 -12.25 -60.98
C ASN A 501 -44.27 -12.95 -62.34
N LYS A 502 -45.44 -13.32 -62.88
CA LYS A 502 -45.64 -13.92 -64.20
C LYS A 502 -45.71 -12.82 -65.27
N PRO A 503 -45.41 -13.14 -66.55
CA PRO A 503 -45.34 -12.17 -67.63
C PRO A 503 -46.71 -11.91 -68.27
N TRP A 504 -46.94 -10.67 -68.72
CA TRP A 504 -48.07 -10.32 -69.58
C TRP A 504 -47.64 -10.37 -71.04
N LYS A 505 -48.25 -11.26 -71.83
CA LYS A 505 -48.30 -11.17 -73.30
C LYS A 505 -49.60 -10.48 -73.70
N GLN A 506 -49.47 -9.40 -74.47
CA GLN A 506 -50.57 -8.82 -75.24
C GLN A 506 -50.97 -9.74 -76.40
N ARG A 507 -52.29 -9.83 -76.67
CA ARG A 507 -52.87 -10.16 -77.97
C ARG A 507 -54.02 -9.17 -78.25
N LYS A 508 -53.82 -8.30 -79.25
CA LYS A 508 -54.68 -7.96 -80.43
C LYS A 508 -56.19 -8.27 -80.32
N VAL A 509 -57.16 -7.48 -80.79
CA VAL A 509 -57.33 -6.71 -82.05
C VAL A 509 -58.46 -5.66 -81.86
N VAL A 510 -58.25 -4.38 -82.20
CA VAL A 510 -58.87 -3.56 -83.29
C VAL A 510 -57.97 -2.34 -83.44
#